data_AF-A0A3D5R351-F1
#
_entry.id   AF-A0A3D5R351-F1
#
_cell.length_a   1.000
_cell.length_b   1.000
_cell.length_c   1.000
_cell.angle_alpha   90.00
_cell.angle_beta   90.00
_cell.angle_gamma   90.00
#
_symmetry.space_group_name_H-M   'P 1'
#
loop_
_entity.id
_entity.type
_entity.pdbx_description
1 polymer ?
#
loop_
_entity_poly.entity_id
_entity_poly.type
_entity_poly.pdbx_seq_one_letter_code
_entity_poly.pdbx_strand_id
1 'polypeptide(L)' 'MKKIILSVCLLISFVACPLWSHADYIIHLKHGGQFFTPKYWAQDGQIQFFVRGGTMGIERDTVKAIEKS' A
#
# COMPACT_ATOMS: atom_id res chain seq x y z
N MET A 1 31.87 14.36 -19.64
CA MET A 1 30.58 15.00 -19.97
C MET A 1 29.42 13.99 -19.93
N LYS A 2 29.30 13.02 -20.86
CA LYS A 2 28.19 12.02 -20.88
C LYS A 2 28.04 11.18 -19.61
N LYS A 3 29.15 10.75 -19.00
CA LYS A 3 29.15 9.90 -17.77
C LYS A 3 28.61 10.62 -16.54
N ILE A 4 28.85 11.94 -16.43
CA ILE A 4 28.38 12.75 -15.30
C ILE A 4 26.88 13.01 -15.43
N ILE A 5 26.40 13.29 -16.64
CA ILE A 5 24.96 13.47 -16.91
C ILE A 5 24.19 12.19 -16.58
N LEU A 6 24.69 11.02 -16.98
CA LEU A 6 24.05 9.75 -16.67
C LEU A 6 23.99 9.49 -15.16
N SER A 7 25.06 9.83 -14.43
CA SER A 7 25.15 9.66 -12.98
C SER A 7 24.17 10.58 -12.24
N VAL A 8 23.99 11.82 -12.71
CA VAL A 8 23.03 12.78 -12.13
C VAL A 8 21.60 12.33 -12.40
N CYS A 9 21.28 11.87 -13.61
CA CYS A 9 19.94 11.34 -13.92
C CYS A 9 19.58 10.11 -13.08
N LEU A 10 20.54 9.21 -12.83
CA LEU A 10 20.32 8.02 -11.99
C LEU A 10 20.03 8.41 -10.53
N LEU A 11 20.74 9.41 -10.00
CA LEU A 11 20.54 9.92 -8.65
C LEU A 11 19.17 10.59 -8.47
N ILE A 12 18.72 11.37 -9.45
CA ILE A 12 17.42 12.03 -9.43
C ILE A 12 16.28 10.98 -9.47
N SER A 13 16.41 9.94 -10.28
CA SER A 13 15.44 8.84 -10.33
C SER A 13 15.35 8.06 -9.02
N PHE A 14 16.47 7.91 -8.30
CA PHE A 14 16.49 7.21 -7.02
C PHE A 14 15.86 8.04 -5.87
N VAL A 15 16.04 9.37 -5.90
CA VAL A 15 15.41 10.28 -4.92
C VAL A 15 13.91 10.47 -5.19
N ALA A 16 13.48 10.39 -6.45
CA ALA A 16 12.08 10.52 -6.82
C ALA A 16 11.27 9.21 -6.66
N CYS A 17 11.90 8.08 -6.32
CA CYS A 17 11.17 6.87 -5.96
C CYS A 17 10.48 7.12 -4.61
N PRO A 18 9.13 7.19 -4.57
CA PRO A 18 8.45 7.35 -3.30
C PRO A 18 8.76 6.12 -2.45
N LEU A 19 9.36 6.34 -1.28
CA LEU A 19 9.55 5.36 -0.21
C LEU A 19 8.21 4.87 0.39
N TRP A 20 7.08 5.05 -0.31
CA TRP A 20 5.71 4.72 0.08
C TRP A 20 5.41 3.21 0.12
N SER A 21 6.42 2.37 0.31
CA SER A 21 6.22 0.93 0.46
C SER A 21 6.02 0.50 1.92
N HIS A 22 5.76 1.41 2.85
CA HIS A 22 5.38 1.02 4.21
C HIS A 22 3.87 0.77 4.25
N ALA A 23 3.48 -0.49 4.39
CA ALA A 23 2.13 -0.82 4.81
C ALA A 23 2.00 -0.50 6.29
N ASP A 24 1.11 0.42 6.66
CA ASP A 24 0.85 0.74 8.06
C ASP A 24 -0.13 -0.25 8.69
N TYR A 25 -0.89 -1.00 7.89
CA TYR A 25 -1.91 -1.93 8.35
C TYR A 25 -1.90 -3.26 7.58
N ILE A 26 -2.21 -4.33 8.31
CA ILE A 26 -2.43 -5.68 7.80
C ILE A 26 -3.89 -6.06 8.07
N ILE A 27 -4.65 -6.32 7.00
CA ILE A 27 -6.03 -6.78 7.08
C ILE A 27 -6.03 -8.30 6.93
N HIS A 28 -6.44 -9.02 7.97
CA HIS A 28 -6.58 -10.47 7.96
C HIS A 28 -8.00 -10.87 7.59
N LEU A 29 -8.16 -11.74 6.59
CA LEU A 29 -9.44 -12.30 6.20
C LEU A 29 -9.74 -13.58 6.99
N LYS A 30 -11.03 -13.89 7.19
CA LYS A 30 -11.47 -15.13 7.86
C LYS A 30 -11.01 -16.39 7.11
N HIS A 31 -10.88 -16.32 5.79
CA HIS A 31 -10.43 -17.44 4.95
C HIS A 31 -8.89 -17.55 4.84
N GLY A 32 -8.13 -16.76 5.62
CA GLY A 32 -6.67 -16.87 5.72
C GLY A 32 -5.88 -15.92 4.80
N GLY A 33 -6.52 -15.25 3.85
CA GLY A 33 -5.89 -14.20 3.04
C GLY A 33 -5.52 -12.96 3.85
N GLN A 34 -4.56 -12.18 3.35
CA GLN A 34 -4.10 -10.94 4.00
C GLN A 34 -3.92 -9.83 2.96
N PHE A 35 -4.23 -8.60 3.35
CA PHE A 35 -3.93 -7.40 2.57
C PHE A 35 -3.06 -6.44 3.37
N PHE A 36 -2.05 -5.90 2.70
CA PHE A 36 -1.16 -4.88 3.24
C PHE A 36 -1.56 -3.54 2.67
N THR A 37 -1.81 -2.56 3.54
CA THR A 37 -2.28 -1.25 3.11
C THR A 37 -1.75 -0.13 4.01
N PRO A 38 -1.43 1.05 3.46
CA PRO A 38 -1.08 2.21 4.27
C PRO A 38 -2.30 2.81 5.00
N LYS A 39 -3.53 2.57 4.53
CA LYS A 39 -4.72 3.14 5.15
C LYS A 39 -5.98 2.34 4.81
N TYR A 40 -6.88 2.25 5.78
CA TYR A 40 -8.22 1.73 5.60
C TYR A 40 -9.27 2.67 6.21
N TRP A 41 -10.52 2.50 5.79
CA TRP A 41 -11.68 3.16 6.38
C TRP A 41 -12.93 2.28 6.23
N ALA A 42 -13.94 2.51 7.07
CA ALA A 42 -15.22 1.83 6.96
C ALA A 42 -16.19 2.69 6.15
N GLN A 43 -16.88 2.09 5.18
CA GLN A 43 -17.88 2.76 4.35
C GLN A 43 -18.89 1.73 3.84
N ASP A 44 -20.18 2.04 3.97
CA ASP A 44 -21.28 1.24 3.39
C ASP A 44 -21.22 -0.26 3.74
N GLY A 45 -20.89 -0.59 5.00
CA GLY A 45 -20.75 -1.98 5.46
C GLY A 45 -19.48 -2.69 4.99
N GLN A 46 -18.61 -1.99 4.26
CA GLN A 46 -17.35 -2.50 3.75
C GLN A 46 -16.16 -1.87 4.47
N ILE A 47 -15.03 -2.58 4.46
CA ILE A 47 -13.72 -2.03 4.73
C ILE A 47 -13.07 -1.69 3.40
N GLN A 48 -12.83 -0.40 3.19
CA GLN A 48 -12.13 0.16 2.04
C GLN A 48 -10.67 0.37 2.40
N PHE A 49 -9.77 0.12 1.47
CA PHE A 49 -8.34 0.31 1.69
C PHE A 49 -7.58 0.56 0.39
N PHE A 50 -6.41 1.17 0.51
CA PHE A 50 -5.55 1.40 -0.65
C PHE A 50 -4.91 0.09 -1.10
N VAL A 51 -5.00 -0.18 -2.39
CA VAL A 51 -4.27 -1.23 -3.10
C VAL A 51 -3.42 -0.58 -4.19
N ARG A 52 -2.43 -1.31 -4.70
CA ARG A 52 -1.50 -0.77 -5.70
C ARG A 52 -2.28 -0.26 -6.93
N GLY A 53 -2.39 1.07 -7.07
CA GLY A 53 -3.10 1.72 -8.16
C GLY A 53 -4.56 2.12 -7.91
N GLY A 54 -5.10 1.97 -6.68
CA GLY A 54 -6.47 2.38 -6.39
C GLY A 54 -6.97 2.06 -4.99
N THR A 55 -8.29 1.91 -4.87
CA THR A 55 -8.98 1.51 -3.63
C THR A 55 -9.71 0.20 -3.87
N MET A 56 -9.71 -0.68 -2.88
CA MET A 56 -10.47 -1.92 -2.87
C MET A 56 -11.39 -1.95 -1.65
N GLY A 57 -12.62 -2.43 -1.87
CA GLY A 57 -13.62 -2.64 -0.83
C GLY A 57 -13.87 -4.12 -0.61
N ILE A 58 -13.93 -4.53 0.65
CA ILE A 58 -14.32 -5.89 1.05
C ILE A 58 -15.42 -5.80 2.11
N GLU A 59 -16.33 -6.76 2.13
CA GLU A 59 -17.35 -6.84 3.16
C GLU A 59 -16.72 -6.97 4.55
N ARG A 60 -17.18 -6.17 5.51
CA ARG A 60 -16.65 -6.18 6.88
C ARG A 60 -16.72 -7.57 7.51
N ASP A 61 -17.74 -8.35 7.16
CA ASP A 61 -17.93 -9.70 7.67
C ASP A 61 -16.91 -10.72 7.16
N THR A 62 -16.15 -10.40 6.11
CA THR A 62 -15.03 -11.23 5.64
C THR A 62 -13.74 -10.97 6.40
N VAL A 63 -13.66 -9.84 7.12
CA VAL A 63 -12.48 -9.43 7.90
C VAL A 63 -12.48 -10.13 9.26
N LYS A 64 -11.33 -10.72 9.59
CA LYS A 64 -11.05 -11.35 10.88
C LYS A 64 -10.46 -10.35 11.87
N ALA A 65 -9.43 -9.61 11.44
CA ALA A 65 -8.72 -8.64 12.26
C ALA A 65 -8.00 -7.62 11.39
N ILE A 66 -7.69 -6.45 11.95
CA ILE A 66 -6.82 -5.45 11.32
C ILE A 66 -5.75 -5.06 12.34
N GLU A 67 -4.48 -5.22 11.96
CA GLU A 67 -3.31 -4.96 12.81
C GLU A 67 -2.50 -3.82 12.23
N LYS A 68 -1.75 -3.10 13.08
CA LYS A 68 -0.79 -2.09 12.65
C LYS A 68 0.56 -2.78 12.45
N SER A 69 1.22 -2.55 11.32
CA SER A 69 2.56 -3.11 11.03
C SER A 69 3.68 -2.34 11.73
#